data_AF-A0A944KFD2-F1
#
_entry.id   AF-A0A944KFD2-F1
#
_cell.length_a   1.000
_cell.length_b   1.000
_cell.length_c   1.000
_cell.angle_alpha   90.00
_cell.angle_beta   90.00
_cell.angle_gamma   90.00
#
_symmetry.space_group_name_H-M   'P 1'
#
loop_
_entity.id
_entity.type
_entity.pdbx_description
1 polymer ?
#
loop_
_entity_poly.entity_id
_entity_poly.type
_entity_poly.pdbx_seq_one_letter_code
_entity_poly.pdbx_strand_id
1 'polypeptide(L)'
;MAITENEIRIRFAAPATDEARTAIKARLATAAEELALLVHELVPGSREESEAISAVELALWWAQAGVDRRYVPRAKPLAPADAEAACLAAMAEADIASAPGRL
;
A
#
# COMPACT_ATOMS: atom_id res chain seq x y z
N MET A 1 -22.68 11.35 -21.32
CA MET A 1 -21.47 11.18 -22.14
C MET A 1 -21.03 9.72 -21.95
N ALA A 2 -20.69 9.01 -23.02
CA ALA A 2 -20.27 7.61 -22.87
C ALA A 2 -18.88 7.58 -22.20
N ILE A 3 -18.72 6.72 -21.18
CA ILE A 3 -17.42 6.47 -20.56
C ILE A 3 -16.54 5.77 -21.61
N THR A 4 -15.25 6.11 -21.66
CA THR A 4 -14.29 5.49 -22.58
C THR A 4 -13.21 4.75 -21.79
N GLU A 5 -12.59 3.74 -22.40
CA GLU A 5 -11.41 3.08 -21.80
C GLU A 5 -10.32 4.07 -21.39
N ASN A 6 -10.04 5.09 -22.21
CA ASN A 6 -9.03 6.08 -21.90
C ASN A 6 -9.39 6.89 -20.65
N GLU A 7 -10.67 7.19 -20.47
CA GLU A 7 -11.17 7.88 -19.28
C GLU A 7 -11.01 7.00 -18.03
N ILE A 8 -11.27 5.69 -18.14
CA ILE A 8 -11.04 4.71 -17.07
C ILE A 8 -9.56 4.72 -16.65
N ARG A 9 -8.62 4.63 -17.59
CA ARG A 9 -7.17 4.67 -17.29
C ARG A 9 -6.76 5.92 -16.51
N ILE A 10 -7.31 7.08 -16.87
CA ILE A 10 -7.03 8.35 -16.19
C ILE A 10 -7.60 8.34 -14.77
N ARG A 11 -8.83 7.87 -14.59
CA ARG A 11 -9.54 7.84 -13.29
C ARG A 11 -8.85 6.94 -12.26
N PHE A 12 -8.24 5.84 -12.70
CA PHE A 12 -7.59 4.88 -11.80
C PHE A 12 -6.07 5.04 -11.70
N ALA A 13 -5.47 6.06 -12.32
CA ALA A 13 -4.04 6.30 -12.22
C ALA A 13 -3.57 6.51 -10.77
N ALA A 14 -2.55 5.76 -10.35
CA ALA A 14 -2.02 5.85 -8.99
C ALA A 14 -1.29 7.18 -8.75
N PRO A 15 -1.55 7.88 -7.62
CA PRO A 15 -0.78 9.06 -7.24
C PRO A 15 0.63 8.66 -6.79
N ALA A 16 1.63 9.43 -7.22
CA ALA A 16 3.01 9.26 -6.76
C ALA A 16 3.14 9.68 -5.27
N THR A 17 3.76 8.82 -4.46
CA THR A 17 4.06 9.06 -3.03
C THR A 17 5.46 8.54 -2.67
N ASP A 18 5.75 8.12 -1.43
CA ASP A 18 6.99 7.41 -1.10
C ASP A 18 7.07 6.04 -1.83
N GLU A 19 8.28 5.53 -2.11
CA GLU A 19 8.46 4.32 -2.96
C GLU A 19 7.67 3.10 -2.47
N ALA A 20 7.63 2.88 -1.14
CA ALA A 20 6.99 1.71 -0.55
C ALA A 20 5.46 1.78 -0.65
N ARG A 21 4.86 2.93 -0.35
CA ARG A 21 3.42 3.14 -0.52
C ARG A 21 3.03 3.22 -1.99
N THR A 22 3.90 3.76 -2.84
CA THR A 22 3.66 3.88 -4.28
C THR A 22 3.46 2.51 -4.92
N ALA A 23 4.28 1.50 -4.58
CA ALA A 23 4.10 0.14 -5.09
C ALA A 23 2.75 -0.48 -4.67
N ILE A 24 2.30 -0.25 -3.44
CA ILE A 24 1.02 -0.76 -2.94
C ILE A 24 -0.15 -0.03 -3.62
N LYS A 25 -0.09 1.29 -3.69
CA LYS A 25 -1.12 2.12 -4.34
C LYS A 25 -1.22 1.83 -5.83
N ALA A 26 -0.11 1.56 -6.51
CA ALA A 26 -0.08 1.12 -7.89
C ALA A 26 -0.81 -0.21 -8.07
N ARG A 27 -0.56 -1.19 -7.20
CA ARG A 27 -1.29 -2.48 -7.24
C ARG A 27 -2.79 -2.32 -7.02
N LEU A 28 -3.20 -1.45 -6.09
CA LEU A 28 -4.61 -1.15 -5.85
C LEU A 28 -5.26 -0.47 -7.06
N ALA A 29 -4.56 0.49 -7.66
CA ALA A 29 -4.98 1.19 -8.87
C ALA A 29 -5.18 0.24 -10.05
N THR A 30 -4.20 -0.64 -10.33
CA THR A 30 -4.30 -1.63 -11.41
C THR A 30 -5.50 -2.56 -11.22
N ALA A 31 -5.72 -3.08 -10.00
CA ALA A 31 -6.87 -3.95 -9.74
C ALA A 31 -8.22 -3.23 -9.91
N ALA A 32 -8.29 -1.95 -9.54
CA ALA A 32 -9.47 -1.13 -9.73
C ALA A 32 -9.74 -0.83 -11.22
N GLU A 33 -8.69 -0.52 -11.98
CA GLU A 33 -8.74 -0.32 -13.42
C GLU A 33 -9.23 -1.58 -14.15
N GLU A 34 -8.67 -2.74 -13.84
CA GLU A 34 -9.06 -4.03 -14.43
C GLU A 34 -10.55 -4.32 -14.21
N LEU A 35 -11.06 -4.07 -12.99
CA LEU A 35 -12.48 -4.25 -12.68
C LEU A 35 -13.36 -3.25 -13.45
N ALA A 36 -12.95 -1.98 -13.52
CA ALA A 36 -13.69 -0.96 -14.26
C ALA A 36 -13.74 -1.25 -15.77
N LEU A 37 -12.64 -1.76 -16.35
CA LEU A 37 -12.60 -2.19 -17.74
C LEU A 37 -13.54 -3.38 -17.99
N LEU A 38 -13.56 -4.37 -17.09
CA LEU A 38 -14.49 -5.50 -17.20
C LEU A 38 -15.96 -5.04 -17.13
N VAL A 39 -16.28 -4.09 -16.24
CA VAL A 39 -17.63 -3.50 -16.16
C VAL A 39 -17.99 -2.79 -17.47
N HIS A 40 -17.07 -1.99 -18.01
CA HIS A 40 -17.25 -1.29 -19.28
C HIS A 40 -17.51 -2.26 -20.44
N GLU A 41 -16.80 -3.40 -20.47
CA GLU A 41 -17.00 -4.45 -21.47
C GLU A 41 -18.38 -5.12 -21.36
N LEU A 42 -18.85 -5.40 -20.13
CA LEU A 42 -20.04 -6.22 -19.90
C LEU A 42 -21.36 -5.46 -19.97
N VAL A 43 -21.39 -4.18 -19.55
CA VAL A 43 -22.63 -3.37 -19.47
C VAL A 43 -22.48 -1.96 -20.06
N PRO A 44 -21.91 -1.80 -21.27
CA PRO A 44 -21.55 -0.50 -21.80
C PRO A 44 -22.75 0.44 -21.98
N GLY A 45 -22.55 1.71 -21.65
CA GLY A 45 -23.51 2.80 -21.81
C GLY A 45 -24.67 2.76 -20.83
N SER A 46 -24.66 1.85 -19.84
CA SER A 46 -25.77 1.68 -18.91
C SER A 46 -25.62 2.54 -17.66
N ARG A 47 -26.71 2.66 -16.88
CA ARG A 47 -26.64 3.31 -15.57
C ARG A 47 -25.78 2.48 -14.60
N GLU A 48 -25.92 1.16 -14.67
CA GLU A 48 -25.19 0.20 -13.84
C GLU A 48 -23.68 0.31 -14.06
N GLU A 49 -23.22 0.50 -15.30
CA GLU A 49 -21.82 0.81 -15.60
C GLU A 49 -21.34 2.04 -14.83
N SER A 50 -22.09 3.15 -14.95
CA SER A 50 -21.71 4.42 -14.33
C SER A 50 -21.63 4.30 -12.80
N GLU A 51 -22.65 3.70 -12.19
CA GLU A 51 -22.71 3.49 -10.73
C GLU A 51 -21.61 2.54 -10.25
N ALA A 52 -21.33 1.46 -10.99
CA ALA A 52 -20.28 0.51 -10.65
C ALA A 52 -18.89 1.13 -10.74
N ILE A 53 -18.57 1.86 -11.82
CA ILE A 53 -17.26 2.54 -11.96
C ILE A 53 -17.07 3.57 -10.85
N SER A 54 -18.09 4.37 -10.52
CA SER A 54 -18.02 5.32 -9.39
C SER A 54 -17.85 4.64 -8.03
N ALA A 55 -18.47 3.48 -7.81
CA ALA A 55 -18.26 2.71 -6.58
C ALA A 55 -16.82 2.16 -6.48
N VAL A 56 -16.23 1.73 -7.60
CA VAL A 56 -14.84 1.26 -7.65
C VAL A 56 -13.86 2.42 -7.37
N GLU A 57 -14.11 3.61 -7.93
CA GLU A 57 -13.33 4.83 -7.63
C GLU A 57 -13.35 5.16 -6.12
N LEU A 58 -14.54 5.12 -5.51
CA LEU A 58 -14.70 5.40 -4.08
C LEU A 58 -13.99 4.34 -3.21
N ALA A 59 -14.09 3.07 -3.58
CA ALA A 59 -13.41 1.99 -2.89
C ALA A 59 -11.88 2.13 -2.98
N LEU A 60 -11.35 2.45 -4.16
CA LEU A 60 -9.93 2.72 -4.36
C LEU A 60 -9.46 3.88 -3.48
N TRP A 61 -10.20 4.99 -3.45
CA TRP A 61 -9.87 6.15 -2.64
C TRP A 61 -9.74 5.79 -1.15
N TRP A 62 -10.71 5.06 -0.59
CA TRP A 62 -10.65 4.62 0.81
C TRP A 62 -9.51 3.64 1.08
N ALA A 63 -9.23 2.73 0.15
CA ALA A 63 -8.11 1.79 0.26
C ALA A 63 -6.76 2.54 0.29
N GLN A 64 -6.55 3.50 -0.61
CA GLN A 64 -5.35 4.33 -0.66
C GLN A 64 -5.20 5.20 0.60
N ALA A 65 -6.29 5.79 1.10
CA ALA A 65 -6.30 6.53 2.36
C ALA A 65 -5.95 5.62 3.56
N GLY A 66 -6.40 4.36 3.54
CA GLY A 66 -6.01 3.34 4.51
C GLY A 66 -4.51 3.04 4.47
N VAL A 67 -3.93 2.89 3.28
CA VAL A 67 -2.48 2.73 3.09
C VAL A 67 -1.73 3.95 3.64
N ASP A 68 -2.19 5.17 3.38
CA ASP A 68 -1.54 6.38 3.90
C ASP A 68 -1.55 6.46 5.42
N ARG A 69 -2.67 6.12 6.04
CA ARG A 69 -2.84 6.25 7.49
C ARG A 69 -2.27 5.09 8.30
N ARG A 70 -2.29 3.88 7.74
CA ARG A 70 -2.09 2.64 8.51
C ARG A 70 -1.00 1.73 7.98
N TYR A 71 -0.42 1.99 6.81
CA TYR A 71 0.66 1.16 6.33
C TYR A 71 1.89 1.30 7.22
N VAL A 72 2.24 0.19 7.87
CA VAL A 72 3.51 -0.01 8.55
C VAL A 72 4.32 -0.94 7.66
N PRO A 73 5.46 -0.47 7.10
CA PRO A 73 6.37 -1.36 6.38
C PRO A 73 6.68 -2.53 7.31
N ARG A 74 6.45 -3.78 6.87
CA ARG A 74 6.94 -4.93 7.62
C ARG A 74 8.44 -4.72 7.77
N ALA A 75 8.92 -4.67 9.01
CA ALA A 75 10.35 -4.65 9.27
C ALA A 75 10.97 -5.80 8.48
N LYS A 76 11.96 -5.48 7.65
CA LYS A 76 12.74 -6.51 6.97
C LYS A 76 13.27 -7.42 8.08
N PRO A 77 13.10 -8.75 8.01
CA PRO A 77 13.78 -9.64 8.94
C PRO A 77 15.25 -9.24 8.95
N LEU A 78 15.81 -8.98 10.13
CA LEU A 78 17.24 -8.73 10.26
C LEU A 78 17.96 -9.88 9.56
N ALA A 79 18.96 -9.57 8.73
CA ALA A 79 19.82 -10.64 8.25
C ALA A 79 20.42 -11.32 9.48
N PRO A 80 20.70 -12.64 9.45
CA PRO A 80 21.18 -13.37 10.63
C PRO A 80 22.38 -12.68 11.32
N ALA A 81 23.29 -12.11 10.54
CA ALA A 81 24.44 -11.34 11.03
C ALA A 81 24.04 -10.05 11.76
N ASP A 82 23.03 -9.33 11.28
CA ASP A 82 22.54 -8.10 11.93
C ASP A 82 21.77 -8.42 13.21
N ALA A 83 21.07 -9.57 13.24
CA ALA A 83 20.40 -10.07 14.44
C ALA A 83 21.40 -10.50 15.51
N GLU A 84 22.49 -11.16 15.13
CA GLU A 84 23.58 -11.55 16.02
C GLU A 84 24.30 -10.31 16.59
N ALA A 85 24.62 -9.32 15.75
CA ALA A 85 25.21 -8.05 16.19
C ALA A 85 24.29 -7.28 17.14
N ALA A 86 22.99 -7.21 16.85
CA ALA A 86 22.01 -6.57 17.73
C ALA A 86 21.85 -7.31 19.06
N CYS A 87 21.90 -8.65 19.05
CA CYS A 87 21.85 -9.47 20.26
C CYS A 87 23.10 -9.23 21.13
N LEU A 88 24.29 -9.23 20.54
CA LEU A 88 25.55 -8.95 21.24
C LEU A 88 25.58 -7.52 21.82
N ALA A 89 25.10 -6.53 21.07
CA ALA A 89 24.99 -5.16 21.56
C ALA A 89 24.04 -5.04 22.76
N ALA A 90 22.87 -5.69 22.69
CA ALA A 90 21.89 -5.70 23.79
C ALA A 90 22.43 -6.42 25.03
N MET A 91 23.20 -7.50 24.86
CA MET A 91 23.87 -8.19 25.96
C MET A 91 24.95 -7.30 26.59
N ALA A 92 25.75 -6.59 25.79
CA ALA A 92 26.76 -5.67 26.30
C ALA A 92 26.15 -4.49 27.08
N GLU A 93 25.01 -3.94 26.62
CA GLU A 93 24.28 -2.91 27.35
C GLU A 93 23.71 -3.42 28.68
N ALA A 94 23.18 -4.65 28.71
CA ALA A 94 22.71 -5.29 29.94
C ALA A 94 23.84 -5.56 30.92
N ASP A 95 25.02 -5.98 30.44
CA ASP A 95 26.20 -6.20 31.27
C ASP A 95 26.71 -4.88 31.88
N ILE A 96 26.74 -3.80 31.10
CA ILE A 96 27.09 -2.45 31.60
C ILE A 96 26.09 -1.97 32.66
N ALA A 97 24.79 -2.20 32.46
CA ALA A 97 23.75 -1.84 33.42
C ALA A 97 23.78 -2.70 34.71
N SER A 98 24.32 -3.92 34.64
CA SER A 98 24.44 -4.84 35.78
C SER A 98 25.73 -4.68 36.58
N ALA A 99 26.69 -3.89 36.09
CA ALA A 99 27.97 -3.68 36.77
C ALA A 99 27.72 -3.02 38.15
N PRO A 100 27.99 -3.71 39.27
CA PRO A 100 27.86 -3.09 40.59
C PRO A 100 28.84 -1.92 40.66
N GLY A 101 28.33 -0.77 41.07
CA GLY A 101 29.07 0.50 41.11
C GLY A 101 30.46 0.31 41.69
N ARG A 102 31.48 0.68 40.91
CA ARG A 102 32.83 0.90 41.43
C ARG A 102 32.76 2.06 42.42
N LEU A 103 32.66 1.74 43.71
CA LEU A 103 33.19 2.56 44.78
C LEU A 103 34.70 2.33 44.86
#